data_AF-A0A7C2NTD9-F1
#
_entry.id   AF-A0A7C2NTD9-F1
#
_cell.length_a   1.000
_cell.length_b   1.000
_cell.length_c   1.000
_cell.angle_alpha   90.00
_cell.angle_beta   90.00
_cell.angle_gamma   90.00
#
_symmetry.space_group_name_H-M   'P 1'
#
loop_
_entity.id
_entity.type
_entity.pdbx_description
1 polymer ?
#
loop_
_entity_poly.entity_id
_entity_poly.type
_entity_poly.pdbx_seq_one_letter_code
_entity_poly.pdbx_strand_id
1 'polypeptide(L)'
;MPESRDLRAARVCLADAEARLESAEGLMRLTEGLGRLTDVLETGNPAEARTAGNLAASYAGRCYERVRKELAQDPQMPEPKLEHYFKVVLAFDQVAGALPPSAGELKIAVAEALVDRYYEGHPPAKKRAVLEQLAALKPPR
;
A
#
# COMPACT_ATOMS: atom_id res chain seq x y z
N MET A 1 0.23 -28.84 6.83
CA MET A 1 -0.16 -28.04 8.01
C MET A 1 -1.36 -27.20 7.61
N PRO A 2 -2.48 -27.25 8.37
CA PRO A 2 -3.61 -26.36 8.13
C PRO A 2 -3.20 -24.92 8.43
N GLU A 3 -3.72 -23.98 7.64
CA GLU A 3 -3.53 -22.55 7.86
C GLU A 3 -4.17 -22.10 9.18
N SER A 4 -3.48 -21.22 9.93
CA SER A 4 -3.99 -20.65 11.17
C SER A 4 -5.24 -19.81 10.96
N ARG A 5 -6.02 -19.65 12.04
CA ARG A 5 -7.23 -18.82 12.01
C ARG A 5 -6.90 -17.37 11.65
N ASP A 6 -5.77 -16.86 12.13
CA ASP A 6 -5.36 -15.47 11.93
C ASP A 6 -4.93 -15.20 10.48
N LEU A 7 -4.18 -16.11 9.86
CA LEU A 7 -3.84 -16.02 8.43
C LEU A 7 -5.09 -16.05 7.55
N ARG A 8 -6.05 -16.92 7.88
CA ARG A 8 -7.32 -16.99 7.15
C ARG A 8 -8.13 -15.70 7.31
N ALA A 9 -8.23 -15.17 8.53
CA ALA A 9 -8.92 -13.93 8.81
C ALA A 9 -8.27 -12.73 8.09
N ALA A 10 -6.93 -12.66 8.11
CA ALA A 10 -6.18 -11.65 7.38
C ALA A 10 -6.45 -11.74 5.88
N ARG A 11 -6.44 -12.95 5.29
CA ARG A 11 -6.75 -13.14 3.86
C ARG A 11 -8.15 -12.63 3.51
N VAL A 12 -9.16 -12.92 4.34
CA VAL A 12 -10.54 -12.43 4.11
C VAL A 12 -10.58 -10.91 4.13
N CYS A 13 -9.98 -10.28 5.14
CA CYS A 13 -9.94 -8.82 5.25
C CYS A 13 -9.24 -8.19 4.02
N LEU A 14 -8.12 -8.76 3.58
CA LEU A 14 -7.38 -8.25 2.43
C LEU A 14 -8.15 -8.44 1.11
N ALA A 15 -8.86 -9.56 0.94
CA ALA A 15 -9.70 -9.79 -0.23
C ALA A 15 -10.86 -8.79 -0.30
N ASP A 16 -11.53 -8.54 0.84
CA ASP A 16 -12.60 -7.56 0.92
C ASP A 16 -12.09 -6.14 0.68
N ALA A 17 -10.91 -5.82 1.21
CA ALA A 17 -10.23 -4.54 0.99
C ALA A 17 -9.91 -4.31 -0.50
N GLU A 18 -9.35 -5.32 -1.17
CA GLU A 18 -9.02 -5.26 -2.60
C GLU A 18 -10.28 -5.05 -3.45
N ALA A 19 -11.37 -5.76 -3.14
CA ALA A 19 -12.64 -5.61 -3.84
C ALA A 19 -13.24 -4.20 -3.67
N ARG A 20 -13.08 -3.62 -2.47
CA ARG A 20 -13.67 -2.32 -2.08
C ARG A 20 -12.65 -1.20 -1.96
N LEU A 21 -11.55 -1.28 -2.73
CA LEU A 21 -10.36 -0.45 -2.57
C LEU A 21 -10.64 1.06 -2.51
N GLU A 22 -11.66 1.54 -3.23
CA GLU A 22 -12.03 2.95 -3.34
C GLU A 22 -12.92 3.46 -2.20
N SER A 23 -13.32 2.59 -1.27
CA SER A 23 -14.23 2.93 -0.19
C SER A 23 -13.51 3.04 1.15
N ALA A 24 -14.08 3.83 2.07
CA ALA A 24 -13.61 3.91 3.45
C ALA A 24 -13.66 2.54 4.17
N GLU A 25 -14.66 1.72 3.87
CA GLU A 25 -14.77 0.36 4.42
C GLU A 25 -13.63 -0.53 3.90
N GLY A 26 -13.26 -0.42 2.62
CA GLY A 26 -12.12 -1.13 2.06
C GLY A 26 -10.81 -0.74 2.73
N LEU A 27 -10.59 0.54 3.03
CA LEU A 27 -9.41 1.01 3.78
C LEU A 27 -9.40 0.48 5.23
N MET A 28 -10.57 0.42 5.88
CA MET A 28 -10.70 -0.17 7.22
C MET A 28 -10.33 -1.66 7.20
N ARG A 29 -10.86 -2.41 6.22
CA ARG A 29 -10.53 -3.83 6.02
C ARG A 29 -9.06 -4.05 5.67
N LEU A 30 -8.46 -3.14 4.90
CA LEU A 30 -7.04 -3.18 4.59
C LEU A 30 -6.21 -3.07 5.86
N THR A 31 -6.49 -2.04 6.67
CA THR A 31 -5.81 -1.81 7.95
C THR A 31 -5.98 -3.00 8.90
N GLU A 32 -7.20 -3.55 9.02
CA GLU A 32 -7.46 -4.72 9.84
C GLU A 32 -6.68 -5.96 9.36
N GLY A 33 -6.69 -6.22 8.05
CA GLY A 33 -5.98 -7.35 7.45
C GLY A 33 -4.46 -7.24 7.62
N LEU A 34 -3.91 -6.04 7.43
CA LEU A 34 -2.49 -5.77 7.60
C LEU A 34 -2.05 -5.87 9.06
N GLY A 35 -2.82 -5.35 10.00
CA GLY A 35 -2.52 -5.51 11.43
C GLY A 35 -2.46 -6.98 11.84
N ARG A 36 -3.40 -7.81 11.36
CA ARG A 36 -3.35 -9.26 11.58
C ARG A 36 -2.12 -9.92 10.95
N LEU A 37 -1.67 -9.45 9.78
CA LEU A 37 -0.44 -9.95 9.17
C LEU A 37 0.79 -9.54 9.97
N THR A 38 0.85 -8.32 10.50
CA THR A 38 1.91 -7.86 11.39
C THR A 38 2.01 -8.76 12.62
N ASP A 39 0.88 -9.05 13.29
CA ASP A 39 0.86 -9.96 14.44
C ASP A 39 1.41 -11.35 14.09
N VAL A 40 1.04 -11.91 12.93
CA VAL A 40 1.55 -13.21 12.47
C VAL A 40 3.03 -13.16 12.09
N LEU A 41 3.51 -12.04 11.53
CA LEU A 41 4.92 -11.85 11.19
C LEU A 41 5.79 -11.77 12.46
N GLU A 42 5.28 -11.17 13.53
CA GLU A 42 5.99 -10.99 14.80
C GLU A 42 5.94 -12.22 15.71
N THR A 43 4.78 -12.89 15.77
CA THR A 43 4.52 -13.94 16.78
C THR A 43 4.32 -15.34 16.20
N GLY A 44 4.13 -15.45 14.89
CA GLY A 44 3.87 -16.71 14.21
C GLY A 44 5.12 -17.59 14.07
N ASN A 45 4.90 -18.87 13.76
CA ASN A 45 6.01 -19.75 13.42
C ASN A 45 6.62 -19.37 12.05
N PRO A 46 7.85 -19.81 11.71
CA PRO A 46 8.52 -19.41 10.47
C PRO A 46 7.74 -19.71 9.18
N ALA A 47 6.91 -20.77 9.17
CA ALA A 47 6.09 -21.11 8.01
C ALA A 47 4.89 -20.16 7.86
N GLU A 48 4.28 -19.76 8.97
CA GLU A 48 3.19 -18.78 9.00
C GLU A 48 3.68 -17.37 8.67
N ALA A 49 4.81 -16.95 9.26
CA ALA A 49 5.44 -15.66 8.93
C ALA A 49 5.78 -15.56 7.44
N ARG A 50 6.31 -16.63 6.83
CA ARG A 50 6.53 -16.68 5.37
C ARG A 50 5.23 -16.55 4.59
N THR A 51 4.17 -17.23 5.03
CA THR A 51 2.85 -17.15 4.38
C THR A 51 2.26 -15.74 4.49
N ALA A 52 2.39 -15.10 5.65
CA ALA A 52 1.98 -13.72 5.89
C ALA A 52 2.74 -12.74 4.98
N GLY A 53 4.07 -12.87 4.88
CA GLY A 53 4.89 -12.05 3.99
C GLY A 53 4.48 -12.20 2.52
N ASN A 54 4.22 -13.43 2.06
CA ASN A 54 3.74 -13.68 0.70
C ASN A 54 2.36 -13.06 0.44
N LEU A 55 1.46 -13.11 1.42
CA LEU A 55 0.15 -12.45 1.32
C LEU A 55 0.30 -10.94 1.25
N ALA A 56 1.08 -10.33 2.16
CA ALA A 56 1.35 -8.90 2.16
C ALA A 56 1.92 -8.44 0.81
N ALA A 57 2.93 -9.13 0.28
CA ALA A 57 3.55 -8.82 -1.00
C ALA A 57 2.56 -8.90 -2.17
N SER A 58 1.73 -9.95 -2.21
CA SER A 58 0.71 -10.14 -3.25
C SER A 58 -0.34 -9.03 -3.25
N TYR A 59 -0.88 -8.68 -2.08
CA TYR A 59 -1.91 -7.65 -1.98
C TYR A 59 -1.33 -6.25 -2.18
N ALA A 60 -0.11 -5.96 -1.70
CA ALA A 60 0.58 -4.70 -1.97
C ALA A 60 0.74 -4.48 -3.48
N GLY A 61 1.26 -5.50 -4.19
CA GLY A 61 1.43 -5.43 -5.64
C GLY A 61 0.11 -5.14 -6.37
N ARG A 62 -0.96 -5.89 -6.07
CA ARG A 62 -2.26 -5.69 -6.73
C ARG A 62 -2.89 -4.33 -6.41
N CYS A 63 -2.83 -3.88 -5.16
CA CYS A 63 -3.36 -2.57 -4.76
C CYS A 63 -2.58 -1.44 -5.43
N TYR A 64 -1.24 -1.46 -5.40
CA TYR A 64 -0.43 -0.42 -6.03
C TYR A 64 -0.63 -0.38 -7.55
N GLU A 65 -0.71 -1.53 -8.21
CA GLU A 65 -1.00 -1.60 -9.65
C GLU A 65 -2.38 -1.02 -9.98
N ARG A 66 -3.39 -1.31 -9.16
CA ARG A 66 -4.73 -0.73 -9.34
C ARG A 66 -4.70 0.79 -9.15
N VAL A 67 -4.05 1.31 -8.11
CA VAL A 67 -3.90 2.75 -7.89
C VAL A 67 -3.16 3.40 -9.07
N ARG A 68 -2.04 2.80 -9.53
CA ARG A 68 -1.29 3.31 -10.69
C ARG A 68 -2.17 3.40 -11.94
N LYS A 69 -2.98 2.36 -12.19
CA LYS A 69 -3.91 2.34 -13.33
C LYS A 69 -4.96 3.44 -13.22
N GLU A 70 -5.55 3.63 -12.05
CA GLU A 70 -6.56 4.70 -11.81
C GLU A 70 -5.96 6.09 -12.05
N LEU A 71 -4.75 6.35 -11.56
CA LEU A 71 -4.05 7.62 -11.79
C LEU A 71 -3.71 7.88 -13.27
N ALA A 72 -3.39 6.82 -14.02
CA ALA A 72 -3.13 6.92 -15.45
C ALA A 72 -4.42 7.16 -16.26
N GLN A 73 -5.56 6.64 -15.78
CA GLN A 73 -6.84 6.72 -16.48
C GLN A 73 -7.60 8.02 -16.22
N ASP A 74 -7.46 8.60 -15.02
CA ASP A 74 -8.16 9.83 -14.64
C ASP A 74 -7.18 10.96 -14.29
N PRO A 75 -6.85 11.81 -15.28
CA PRO A 75 -6.05 13.00 -15.04
C PRO A 75 -6.76 14.04 -14.15
N GLN A 76 -8.08 14.06 -14.02
CA GLN A 76 -8.75 15.10 -13.23
C GLN A 76 -9.27 14.56 -11.90
N MET A 77 -8.60 13.54 -11.39
CA MET A 77 -8.97 12.88 -10.15
C MET A 77 -9.08 13.89 -9.01
N PRO A 78 -10.23 13.94 -8.31
CA PRO A 78 -10.46 14.93 -7.26
C PRO A 78 -9.59 14.64 -6.04
N GLU A 79 -9.23 15.70 -5.32
CA GLU A 79 -8.35 15.67 -4.15
C GLU A 79 -8.74 14.61 -3.09
N PRO A 80 -10.02 14.44 -2.70
CA PRO A 80 -10.40 13.42 -1.73
C PRO A 80 -10.08 11.98 -2.18
N LYS A 81 -10.14 11.70 -3.49
CA LYS A 81 -9.80 10.38 -4.05
C LYS A 81 -8.29 10.17 -4.06
N LEU A 82 -7.50 11.21 -4.32
CA LEU A 82 -6.04 11.19 -4.20
C LEU A 82 -5.60 10.94 -2.75
N GLU A 83 -6.18 11.66 -1.78
CA GLU A 83 -5.91 11.44 -0.35
C GLU A 83 -6.27 10.02 0.09
N HIS A 84 -7.38 9.48 -0.41
CA HIS A 84 -7.77 8.10 -0.13
C HIS A 84 -6.71 7.12 -0.63
N TYR A 85 -6.21 7.28 -1.85
CA TYR A 85 -5.13 6.44 -2.36
C TYR A 85 -3.80 6.62 -1.62
N PHE A 86 -3.47 7.82 -1.14
CA PHE A 86 -2.36 8.00 -0.22
C PHE A 86 -2.52 7.15 1.05
N LYS A 87 -3.71 7.15 1.66
CA LYS A 87 -3.99 6.33 2.86
C LYS A 87 -3.86 4.83 2.57
N VAL A 88 -4.34 4.38 1.42
CA VAL A 88 -4.17 2.99 0.97
C VAL A 88 -2.70 2.62 0.85
N VAL A 89 -1.90 3.49 0.22
CA VAL A 89 -0.47 3.26 0.04
C VAL A 89 0.28 3.26 1.37
N LEU A 90 -0.05 4.18 2.27
CA LEU A 90 0.55 4.28 3.61
C LEU A 90 0.15 3.10 4.51
N ALA A 91 -1.03 2.51 4.34
CA ALA A 91 -1.46 1.39 5.17
C ALA A 91 -0.47 0.22 5.12
N PHE A 92 0.13 -0.05 3.94
CA PHE A 92 1.12 -1.10 3.75
C PHE A 92 2.45 -0.88 4.48
N ASP A 93 2.69 0.32 5.04
CA ASP A 93 3.89 0.56 5.85
C ASP A 93 3.92 -0.25 7.15
N GLN A 94 2.76 -0.70 7.63
CA GLN A 94 2.63 -1.63 8.75
C GLN A 94 3.39 -2.95 8.54
N VAL A 95 3.59 -3.35 7.28
CA VAL A 95 4.25 -4.61 6.90
C VAL A 95 5.46 -4.37 6.00
N ALA A 96 5.98 -3.13 5.91
CA ALA A 96 7.04 -2.77 4.96
C ALA A 96 8.29 -3.65 5.08
N GLY A 97 8.65 -4.05 6.30
CA GLY A 97 9.81 -4.93 6.55
C GLY A 97 9.65 -6.35 5.97
N ALA A 98 8.43 -6.77 5.65
CA ALA A 98 8.13 -8.07 5.04
C ALA A 98 7.90 -7.98 3.52
N LEU A 99 7.90 -6.78 2.93
CA LEU A 99 7.67 -6.59 1.51
C LEU A 99 8.97 -6.77 0.70
N PRO A 100 8.90 -7.36 -0.50
CA PRO A 100 10.06 -7.44 -1.39
C PRO A 100 10.46 -6.04 -1.90
N PRO A 101 11.73 -5.82 -2.30
CA PRO A 101 12.20 -4.53 -2.81
C PRO A 101 11.36 -3.97 -3.96
N SER A 102 10.86 -4.83 -4.84
CA SER A 102 10.00 -4.45 -5.96
C SER A 102 8.69 -3.78 -5.53
N ALA A 103 8.15 -4.13 -4.36
CA ALA A 103 6.98 -3.45 -3.80
C ALA A 103 7.33 -2.05 -3.30
N GLY A 104 8.55 -1.84 -2.79
CA GLY A 104 9.07 -0.52 -2.42
C GLY A 104 9.23 0.39 -3.64
N GLU A 105 9.79 -0.11 -4.74
CA GLU A 105 9.89 0.63 -6.00
C GLU A 105 8.51 1.04 -6.53
N LEU A 106 7.56 0.10 -6.53
CA LEU A 106 6.19 0.37 -6.99
C LEU A 106 5.46 1.36 -6.09
N LYS A 107 5.65 1.27 -4.76
CA LYS A 107 5.15 2.26 -3.80
C LYS A 107 5.67 3.66 -4.14
N ILE A 108 6.98 3.80 -4.36
CA ILE A 108 7.60 5.09 -4.65
C ILE A 108 7.04 5.66 -5.97
N ALA A 109 6.93 4.85 -7.02
CA ALA A 109 6.36 5.29 -8.29
C ALA A 109 4.91 5.77 -8.14
N VAL A 110 4.08 5.06 -7.36
CA VAL A 110 2.70 5.48 -7.07
C VAL A 110 2.67 6.76 -6.23
N ALA A 111 3.55 6.88 -5.22
CA ALA A 111 3.64 8.07 -4.38
C ALA A 111 4.07 9.31 -5.19
N GLU A 112 5.04 9.17 -6.09
CA GLU A 112 5.45 10.24 -7.01
C GLU A 112 4.28 10.69 -7.88
N ALA A 113 3.53 9.75 -8.48
CA ALA A 113 2.36 10.06 -9.30
C ALA A 113 1.25 10.77 -8.49
N LEU A 114 1.01 10.34 -7.25
CA LEU A 114 0.04 10.96 -6.36
C LEU A 114 0.46 12.38 -5.96
N VAL A 115 1.74 12.61 -5.61
CA VAL A 115 2.29 13.93 -5.30
C VAL A 115 2.21 14.84 -6.52
N ASP A 116 2.57 14.33 -7.70
CA ASP A 116 2.46 15.07 -8.95
C ASP A 116 1.04 15.55 -9.21
N ARG A 117 0.04 14.69 -8.97
CA ARG A 117 -1.39 15.01 -9.13
C ARG A 117 -1.88 16.00 -8.10
N TYR A 118 -1.57 15.75 -6.83
CA TYR A 118 -2.07 16.55 -5.71
C TYR A 118 -1.55 17.99 -5.73
N TYR A 119 -0.29 18.17 -6.14
CA TYR A 119 0.33 19.50 -6.22
C TYR A 119 0.20 20.15 -7.61
N GLU A 120 -0.63 19.63 -8.51
CA GLU A 120 -0.93 20.32 -9.76
C GLU A 120 -1.66 21.64 -9.45
N GLY A 121 -1.09 22.77 -9.88
CA GLY A 121 -1.60 24.10 -9.55
C GLY A 121 -1.13 24.68 -8.20
N HIS A 122 -0.38 23.93 -7.39
CA HIS A 122 0.26 24.43 -6.17
C HIS A 122 1.63 25.06 -6.45
N PRO A 123 2.18 25.88 -5.53
CA PRO A 123 3.51 26.44 -5.67
C PRO A 123 4.58 25.35 -5.86
N PRO A 124 5.46 25.46 -6.88
CA PRO A 124 6.40 24.41 -7.25
C PRO A 124 7.41 24.07 -6.14
N ALA A 125 7.68 25.02 -5.23
CA ALA A 125 8.56 24.80 -4.09
C ALA A 125 8.03 23.73 -3.12
N LYS A 126 6.71 23.66 -2.89
CA LYS A 126 6.10 22.64 -2.01
C LYS A 126 6.20 21.25 -2.62
N LYS A 127 5.88 21.14 -3.91
CA LYS A 127 6.02 19.90 -4.68
C LYS A 127 7.47 19.40 -4.66
N ARG A 128 8.43 20.28 -4.91
CA ARG A 128 9.85 19.94 -4.96
C ARG A 128 10.38 19.42 -3.63
N ALA A 129 10.01 20.04 -2.50
CA ALA A 129 10.41 19.58 -1.18
C ALA A 129 9.91 18.17 -0.87
N VAL A 130 8.66 17.85 -1.23
CA VAL A 130 8.09 16.50 -1.01
C VAL A 130 8.75 15.46 -1.93
N LEU A 131 9.00 15.80 -3.20
CA LEU A 131 9.70 14.91 -4.12
C LEU A 131 11.16 14.66 -3.69
N GLU A 132 11.85 15.66 -3.15
CA GLU A 132 13.20 15.51 -2.60
C GLU A 132 13.22 14.57 -1.38
N GLN A 133 12.21 14.65 -0.50
CA GLN A 133 12.04 13.70 0.60
C GLN A 133 11.79 12.27 0.10
N LEU A 134 10.95 12.10 -0.93
CA LEU A 134 10.73 10.80 -1.56
C LEU A 134 12.00 10.24 -2.22
N ALA A 135 12.79 11.09 -2.88
CA ALA A 135 14.04 10.67 -3.52
C ALA A 135 15.07 10.16 -2.49
N ALA A 136 15.10 10.74 -1.28
CA ALA A 136 15.97 10.29 -0.20
C ALA A 136 15.62 8.88 0.33
N LEU A 137 14.42 8.37 0.04
CA LEU A 137 13.98 7.03 0.43
C LEU A 137 14.31 5.95 -0.62
N LYS A 138 14.76 6.33 -1.83
CA LYS A 138 15.17 5.36 -2.86
C LYS A 138 16.51 4.72 -2.46
N PRO A 139 16.65 3.38 -2.50
CA PRO A 139 17.95 2.74 -2.31
C PRO A 139 18.95 3.20 -3.39
N PRO A 140 20.25 3.32 -3.07
CA PRO A 140 21.26 3.64 -4.07
C PRO A 140 21.27 2.55 -5.15
N ARG A 141 21.22 2.99 -6.42
CA ARG A 141 21.31 2.13 -7.60
C ARG A 141 22.67 1.45 -7.71
#